data_AF-A0A7S0IJ03-F1
#
_entry.id   AF-A0A7S0IJ03-F1
#
_cell.length_a   1.000
_cell.length_b   1.000
_cell.length_c   1.000
_cell.angle_alpha   90.00
_cell.angle_beta   90.00
_cell.angle_gamma   90.00
#
_symmetry.space_group_name_H-M   'P 1'
#
loop_
_entity.id
_entity.type
_entity.pdbx_description
1 polymer ?
#
loop_
_entity_poly.entity_id
_entity_poly.type
_entity_poly.pdbx_seq_one_letter_code
_entity_poly.pdbx_strand_id
1 'polypeptide(L)'
;MPSEDAILKNKTLQALTRLGDRDTQRVAVKELERLATNAREPDHVTTIVSCLCEELVAAPKASARREILRLFDRVCALQGENALVHLPRMVSSVCRRFKDPDSNVSDACVDTMGSLAEFTCRLPPRIDKTVATGPDSIGANFLRPILDVLHETNSKQAQDTACRSMARVIRRCGPGRGNADAPAGNNWYPDGGAGKLAARLARASELPNFHAKPALL
;
A
#
# COMPACT_ATOMS: atom_id res chain seq x y z
N MET A 1 -20.01 25.91 16.80
CA MET A 1 -18.85 26.01 15.89
C MET A 1 -18.50 24.59 15.46
N PRO A 2 -18.16 24.34 14.19
CA PRO A 2 -17.72 23.00 13.78
C PRO A 2 -16.47 22.60 14.56
N SER A 3 -16.36 21.32 14.95
CA SER A 3 -15.16 20.80 15.61
C SER A 3 -13.95 20.87 14.66
N GLU A 4 -12.75 20.91 15.23
CA GLU A 4 -11.50 20.94 14.45
C GLU A 4 -11.42 19.76 13.46
N ASP A 5 -11.84 18.57 13.89
CA ASP A 5 -11.98 17.39 13.03
C ASP A 5 -12.91 17.60 11.84
N ALA A 6 -14.07 18.23 12.05
CA ALA A 6 -15.02 18.48 10.98
C ALA A 6 -14.43 19.46 9.94
N ILE A 7 -13.66 20.45 10.40
CA ILE A 7 -12.94 21.38 9.53
C ILE A 7 -11.85 20.65 8.74
N LEU A 8 -11.05 19.81 9.41
CA LEU A 8 -10.00 19.01 8.77
C LEU A 8 -10.57 18.06 7.72
N LYS A 9 -11.63 17.33 8.06
CA LYS A 9 -12.33 16.43 7.14
C LYS A 9 -12.81 17.20 5.91
N ASN A 10 -13.47 18.34 6.11
CA ASN A 10 -13.98 19.15 5.01
C ASN A 10 -12.85 19.64 4.09
N LYS A 11 -11.77 20.20 4.66
CA LYS A 11 -10.58 20.61 3.89
C LYS A 11 -9.95 19.45 3.11
N THR A 12 -9.84 18.29 3.73
CA THR A 12 -9.29 17.08 3.09
C THR A 12 -10.14 16.67 1.89
N LEU A 13 -11.47 16.59 2.06
CA LEU A 13 -12.39 16.26 0.97
C LEU A 13 -12.37 17.32 -0.16
N GLN A 14 -12.31 18.61 0.17
CA GLN A 14 -12.19 19.67 -0.84
C GLN A 14 -10.88 19.60 -1.63
N ALA A 15 -9.77 19.17 -1.03
CA ALA A 15 -8.53 18.93 -1.76
C ALA A 15 -8.63 17.68 -2.63
N LEU A 16 -9.27 16.62 -2.14
CA LEU A 16 -9.45 15.36 -2.88
C LEU A 16 -10.23 15.53 -4.19
N THR A 17 -11.30 16.31 -4.20
CA THR A 17 -12.10 16.56 -5.43
C THR A 17 -11.29 17.20 -6.56
N ARG A 18 -10.19 17.90 -6.24
CA ARG A 18 -9.29 18.56 -7.18
C ARG A 18 -8.18 17.64 -7.74
N LEU A 19 -8.02 16.41 -7.25
CA LEU A 19 -6.96 15.51 -7.73
C LEU A 19 -7.19 15.00 -9.16
N GLY A 20 -8.44 15.02 -9.61
CA GLY A 20 -8.85 14.50 -10.91
C GLY A 20 -8.45 15.39 -12.08
N ASP A 21 -8.24 16.68 -11.84
CA ASP A 21 -8.02 17.68 -12.88
C ASP A 21 -6.56 18.10 -12.96
N ARG A 22 -5.98 18.07 -14.17
CA ARG A 22 -4.55 18.31 -14.39
C ARG A 22 -4.09 19.66 -13.82
N ASP A 23 -4.90 20.70 -13.98
CA ASP A 23 -4.52 22.07 -13.64
C ASP A 23 -4.56 22.33 -12.13
N THR A 24 -5.33 21.53 -11.36
CA THR A 24 -5.50 21.68 -9.91
C THR A 24 -4.82 20.57 -9.10
N GLN A 25 -4.49 19.43 -9.73
CA GLN A 25 -3.92 18.26 -9.08
C GLN A 25 -2.67 18.58 -8.25
N ARG A 26 -1.70 19.31 -8.82
CA ARG A 26 -0.45 19.63 -8.11
C ARG A 26 -0.69 20.48 -6.87
N VAL A 27 -1.65 21.39 -6.91
CA VAL A 27 -2.01 22.25 -5.77
C VAL A 27 -2.72 21.43 -4.69
N ALA A 28 -3.67 20.58 -5.10
CA ALA A 28 -4.39 19.68 -4.22
C ALA A 28 -3.48 18.71 -3.47
N VAL A 29 -2.51 18.11 -4.17
CA VAL A 29 -1.50 17.24 -3.57
C VAL A 29 -0.69 17.97 -2.49
N LYS A 30 -0.19 19.18 -2.79
CA LYS A 30 0.55 20.00 -1.82
C LYS A 30 -0.30 20.39 -0.61
N GLU A 31 -1.59 20.62 -0.82
CA GLU A 31 -2.51 20.94 0.27
C GLU A 31 -2.73 19.72 1.17
N LEU A 32 -2.92 18.53 0.60
CA LEU A 32 -3.03 17.28 1.36
C LEU A 32 -1.75 16.96 2.13
N GLU A 33 -0.57 17.19 1.54
CA GLU A 33 0.71 17.06 2.24
C GLU A 33 0.82 18.04 3.42
N ARG A 34 0.36 19.29 3.25
CA ARG A 34 0.34 20.27 4.36
C ARG A 34 -0.63 19.86 5.46
N LEU A 35 -1.82 19.37 5.11
CA LEU A 35 -2.79 18.86 6.09
C LEU A 35 -2.21 17.67 6.84
N ALA A 36 -1.59 16.72 6.13
CA ALA A 36 -0.92 15.58 6.73
C ALA A 36 0.25 16.03 7.62
N THR A 37 1.09 16.99 7.21
CA THR A 37 2.20 17.51 8.02
C THR A 37 1.71 18.16 9.32
N ASN A 38 0.57 18.85 9.26
CA ASN A 38 0.00 19.57 10.40
C ASN A 38 -0.90 18.71 11.30
N ALA A 39 -1.14 17.45 10.93
CA ALA A 39 -1.89 16.50 11.75
C ALA A 39 -1.06 16.09 12.99
N ARG A 40 -1.23 16.82 14.09
CA ARG A 40 -0.53 16.58 15.36
C ARG A 40 -1.21 15.54 16.25
N GLU A 41 -2.51 15.38 16.11
CA GLU A 41 -3.30 14.44 16.90
C GLU A 41 -3.52 13.14 16.12
N PRO A 42 -3.51 11.97 16.79
CA PRO A 42 -3.77 10.68 16.13
C PRO A 42 -5.10 10.63 15.35
N ASP A 43 -6.13 11.31 15.85
CA ASP A 43 -7.45 11.37 15.22
C ASP A 43 -7.44 12.19 13.93
N HIS A 44 -6.53 13.17 13.81
CA HIS A 44 -6.33 13.93 12.57
C HIS A 44 -5.75 13.04 11.46
N VAL A 45 -4.74 12.21 11.78
CA VAL A 45 -4.16 11.25 10.82
C VAL A 45 -5.21 10.22 10.42
N THR A 46 -5.97 9.72 11.39
CA THR A 46 -7.09 8.80 11.16
C THR A 46 -8.11 9.38 10.18
N THR A 47 -8.47 10.65 10.37
CA THR A 47 -9.43 11.36 9.51
C THR A 47 -8.89 11.49 8.08
N ILE A 48 -7.63 11.90 7.90
CA ILE A 48 -7.02 12.05 6.58
C ILE A 48 -6.95 10.70 5.87
N VAL A 49 -6.44 9.65 6.52
CA VAL A 49 -6.31 8.32 5.90
C VAL A 49 -7.69 7.74 5.57
N SER A 50 -8.69 7.97 6.42
CA SER A 50 -10.08 7.55 6.14
C SER A 50 -10.63 8.20 4.88
N CYS A 51 -10.47 9.51 4.73
CA CYS A 51 -10.89 10.25 3.54
C CYS A 51 -10.16 9.75 2.28
N LEU A 52 -8.85 9.49 2.36
CA LEU A 52 -8.09 8.92 1.24
C LEU A 52 -8.61 7.53 0.84
N CYS A 53 -8.87 6.64 1.82
CA CYS A 53 -9.38 5.30 1.54
C CYS A 53 -10.79 5.34 0.91
N GLU A 54 -11.66 6.21 1.41
CA GLU A 54 -13.02 6.39 0.89
C GLU A 54 -12.99 6.96 -0.54
N GLU A 55 -12.19 8.00 -0.78
CA GLU A 55 -12.07 8.60 -2.09
C GLU A 55 -11.41 7.66 -3.11
N LEU A 56 -10.46 6.82 -2.71
CA LEU A 56 -9.88 5.80 -3.59
C LEU A 56 -10.95 4.84 -4.14
N VAL A 57 -12.01 4.60 -3.38
CA VAL A 57 -13.16 3.77 -3.78
C VAL A 57 -14.08 4.53 -4.72
N ALA A 58 -14.40 5.78 -4.40
CA ALA A 58 -15.41 6.58 -5.08
C ALA A 58 -14.91 7.33 -6.33
N ALA A 59 -13.61 7.63 -6.42
CA ALA A 59 -13.07 8.52 -7.44
C ALA A 59 -13.27 7.98 -8.88
N PRO A 60 -13.99 8.71 -9.75
CA PRO A 60 -14.28 8.24 -11.11
C PRO A 60 -13.04 8.31 -12.01
N LYS A 61 -12.19 9.33 -11.81
CA LYS A 61 -11.00 9.57 -12.65
C LYS A 61 -9.81 8.76 -12.16
N ALA A 62 -9.17 8.03 -13.08
CA ALA A 62 -7.95 7.26 -12.79
C ALA A 62 -6.79 8.15 -12.32
N SER A 63 -6.71 9.41 -12.77
CA SER A 63 -5.74 10.41 -12.28
C SER A 63 -5.85 10.63 -10.77
N ALA A 64 -7.06 10.75 -10.24
CA ALA A 64 -7.29 10.92 -8.81
C ALA A 64 -6.89 9.65 -8.03
N ARG A 65 -7.32 8.46 -8.50
CA ARG A 65 -6.96 7.18 -7.84
C ARG A 65 -5.45 6.98 -7.75
N ARG A 66 -4.69 7.30 -8.81
CA ARG A 66 -3.23 7.24 -8.81
C ARG A 66 -2.59 8.17 -7.77
N GLU A 67 -3.06 9.41 -7.69
CA GLU A 67 -2.50 10.35 -6.70
C GLU A 67 -2.86 9.95 -5.26
N ILE A 68 -4.05 9.42 -5.03
CA ILE A 68 -4.44 8.90 -3.71
C ILE A 68 -3.53 7.74 -3.29
N LEU A 69 -3.24 6.80 -4.20
CA LEU A 69 -2.30 5.71 -3.94
C LEU A 69 -0.90 6.23 -3.58
N ARG A 70 -0.41 7.27 -4.28
CA ARG A 70 0.87 7.93 -3.98
C ARG A 70 0.85 8.70 -2.66
N LEU A 71 -0.31 9.21 -2.25
CA LEU A 71 -0.46 9.93 -0.99
C LEU A 71 -0.33 9.03 0.24
N PHE A 72 -0.65 7.73 0.15
CA PHE A 72 -0.40 6.80 1.26
C PHE A 72 1.08 6.78 1.67
N ASP A 73 1.99 6.70 0.69
CA ASP A 73 3.43 6.75 0.92
C ASP A 73 3.86 8.08 1.56
N ARG A 74 3.35 9.20 1.03
CA ARG A 74 3.65 10.54 1.56
C ARG A 74 3.15 10.73 2.99
N VAL A 75 1.96 10.22 3.31
CA VAL A 75 1.42 10.24 4.68
C VAL A 75 2.34 9.46 5.61
N CYS A 76 2.78 8.25 5.24
CA CYS A 76 3.75 7.49 6.03
C CYS A 76 5.07 8.25 6.21
N ALA A 77 5.60 8.87 5.17
CA ALA A 77 6.83 9.66 5.24
C ALA A 77 6.72 10.88 6.16
N LEU A 78 5.55 11.56 6.16
CA LEU A 78 5.32 12.76 6.96
C LEU A 78 4.99 12.46 8.42
N GLN A 79 4.25 11.38 8.68
CA GLN A 79 3.74 11.03 10.01
C GLN A 79 4.58 9.98 10.75
N GLY A 80 5.47 9.28 10.05
CA GLY A 80 6.33 8.28 10.67
C GLY A 80 5.53 7.17 11.35
N GLU A 81 5.91 6.83 12.59
CA GLU A 81 5.28 5.75 13.37
C GLU A 81 3.77 5.99 13.60
N ASN A 82 3.29 7.24 13.62
CA ASN A 82 1.88 7.57 13.81
C ASN A 82 0.99 7.05 12.67
N ALA A 83 1.54 6.83 11.47
CA ALA A 83 0.80 6.27 10.35
C ALA A 83 0.63 4.74 10.41
N LEU A 84 1.42 4.05 11.24
CA LEU A 84 1.50 2.59 11.24
C LEU A 84 0.17 1.92 11.59
N VAL A 85 -0.58 2.49 12.55
CA VAL A 85 -1.90 1.95 12.95
C VAL A 85 -2.89 1.89 11.78
N HIS A 86 -2.66 2.67 10.73
CA HIS A 86 -3.51 2.68 9.53
C HIS A 86 -2.98 1.81 8.38
N LEU A 87 -1.79 1.22 8.52
CA LEU A 87 -1.16 0.40 7.48
C LEU A 87 -2.08 -0.74 6.98
N PRO A 88 -2.74 -1.53 7.84
CA PRO A 88 -3.61 -2.61 7.37
C PRO A 88 -4.75 -2.10 6.47
N ARG A 89 -5.31 -0.92 6.79
CA ARG A 89 -6.37 -0.30 5.99
C ARG A 89 -5.86 0.23 4.65
N MET A 90 -4.67 0.84 4.64
CA MET A 90 -4.03 1.30 3.40
C MET A 90 -3.72 0.11 2.48
N VAL A 91 -3.07 -0.94 3.00
CA VAL A 91 -2.75 -2.17 2.25
C VAL A 91 -4.01 -2.81 1.69
N SER A 92 -5.07 -2.97 2.50
CA SER A 92 -6.34 -3.54 2.04
C SER A 92 -6.97 -2.70 0.92
N SER A 93 -6.89 -1.37 1.02
CA SER A 93 -7.41 -0.45 0.00
C SER A 93 -6.63 -0.57 -1.32
N VAL A 94 -5.30 -0.73 -1.26
CA VAL A 94 -4.45 -0.99 -2.43
C VAL A 94 -4.79 -2.35 -3.07
N CYS A 95 -4.91 -3.42 -2.28
CA CYS A 95 -5.27 -4.76 -2.78
C CYS A 95 -6.62 -4.75 -3.52
N ARG A 96 -7.62 -4.01 -3.02
CA ARG A 96 -8.92 -3.83 -3.69
C ARG A 96 -8.84 -3.10 -5.04
N ARG A 97 -7.71 -2.46 -5.36
CA ARG A 97 -7.44 -1.79 -6.65
C ARG A 97 -6.58 -2.61 -7.60
N PHE A 98 -6.19 -3.85 -7.28
CA PHE A 98 -5.44 -4.70 -8.22
C PHE A 98 -6.20 -5.04 -9.51
N LYS A 99 -7.54 -4.92 -9.49
CA LYS A 99 -8.42 -5.08 -10.66
C LYS A 99 -8.88 -3.76 -11.28
N ASP A 100 -8.15 -2.66 -11.05
CA ASP A 100 -8.52 -1.36 -11.61
C ASP A 100 -8.46 -1.40 -13.14
N PRO A 101 -9.47 -0.90 -13.88
CA PRO A 101 -9.46 -0.95 -15.34
C PRO A 101 -8.32 -0.12 -15.98
N ASP A 102 -7.74 0.85 -15.25
CA ASP A 102 -6.63 1.65 -15.73
C ASP A 102 -5.28 1.02 -15.31
N SER A 103 -4.45 0.66 -16.29
CA SER A 103 -3.16 0.01 -16.03
C SER A 103 -2.17 0.91 -15.27
N ASN A 104 -2.27 2.24 -15.40
CA ASN A 104 -1.42 3.14 -14.64
C ASN A 104 -1.84 3.18 -13.16
N VAL A 105 -3.11 2.88 -12.84
CA VAL A 105 -3.54 2.68 -11.44
C VAL A 105 -2.98 1.37 -10.90
N SER A 106 -3.00 0.29 -11.68
CA SER A 106 -2.33 -0.97 -11.32
C SER A 106 -0.83 -0.76 -11.04
N ASP A 107 -0.14 0.00 -11.88
CA ASP A 107 1.28 0.34 -11.67
C ASP A 107 1.48 1.16 -10.40
N ALA A 108 0.60 2.14 -10.13
CA ALA A 108 0.63 2.89 -8.88
C ALA A 108 0.38 1.99 -7.65
N CYS A 109 -0.49 0.98 -7.74
CA CYS A 109 -0.66 0.00 -6.67
C CYS A 109 0.63 -0.77 -6.37
N VAL A 110 1.34 -1.22 -7.42
CA VAL A 110 2.62 -1.91 -7.31
C VAL A 110 3.67 -1.02 -6.64
N ASP A 111 3.78 0.23 -7.08
CA ASP A 111 4.71 1.22 -6.52
C ASP A 111 4.40 1.50 -5.05
N THR A 112 3.14 1.83 -4.72
CA THR A 112 2.70 2.10 -3.35
C THR A 112 2.94 0.92 -2.42
N MET A 113 2.65 -0.32 -2.85
CA MET A 113 2.90 -1.50 -2.02
C MET A 113 4.40 -1.66 -1.71
N GLY A 114 5.25 -1.37 -2.70
CA GLY A 114 6.70 -1.34 -2.52
C GLY A 114 7.16 -0.28 -1.52
N SER A 115 6.68 0.96 -1.66
CA SER A 115 7.09 2.06 -0.77
C SER A 115 6.61 1.84 0.67
N LEU A 116 5.37 1.39 0.87
CA LEU A 116 4.85 1.07 2.20
C LEU A 116 5.66 -0.07 2.86
N ALA A 117 6.02 -1.10 2.09
CA ALA A 117 6.89 -2.17 2.57
C ALA A 117 8.28 -1.63 2.93
N GLU A 118 8.88 -0.78 2.10
CA GLU A 118 10.18 -0.17 2.34
C GLU A 118 10.19 0.68 3.61
N PHE A 119 9.17 1.51 3.79
CA PHE A 119 8.96 2.30 4.99
C PHE A 119 8.89 1.41 6.24
N THR A 120 8.01 0.41 6.25
CA THR A 120 7.84 -0.48 7.42
C THR A 120 9.06 -1.34 7.72
N CYS A 121 9.80 -1.76 6.69
CA CYS A 121 11.00 -2.58 6.82
C CYS A 121 12.16 -1.83 7.49
N ARG A 122 12.28 -0.52 7.23
CA ARG A 122 13.36 0.33 7.77
C ARG A 122 13.14 0.74 9.22
N LEU A 123 11.93 0.58 9.75
CA LEU A 123 11.65 0.89 11.14
C LEU A 123 12.26 -0.16 12.08
N PRO A 124 12.63 0.22 13.31
CA PRO A 124 13.16 -0.71 14.29
C PRO A 124 12.17 -1.86 14.52
N PRO A 125 12.63 -3.11 14.68
CA PRO A 125 11.76 -4.24 14.99
C PRO A 125 11.01 -3.97 16.30
N ARG A 126 9.69 -3.83 16.20
CA ARG A 126 8.79 -3.75 17.35
C ARG A 126 7.63 -4.70 17.12
N ILE A 127 7.39 -5.51 18.13
CA ILE A 127 6.16 -6.31 18.23
C ILE A 127 5.28 -5.57 19.21
N ASP A 128 4.60 -4.54 18.73
CA ASP A 128 3.46 -3.97 19.47
C ASP A 128 2.17 -4.64 19.00
N LYS A 129 1.12 -4.57 19.81
CA LYS A 129 -0.13 -5.34 19.59
C LYS A 129 -0.87 -4.97 18.29
N THR A 130 -0.56 -3.84 17.66
CA THR A 130 -1.35 -3.29 16.55
C THR A 130 -0.75 -3.61 15.18
N VAL A 131 0.53 -3.29 14.95
CA VAL A 131 1.22 -3.53 13.67
C VAL A 131 2.69 -3.83 13.93
N ALA A 132 3.17 -4.98 13.46
CA ALA A 132 4.59 -5.34 13.54
C ALA A 132 5.41 -4.48 12.56
N THR A 133 6.62 -4.08 12.98
CA THR A 133 7.58 -3.31 12.16
C THR A 133 8.89 -4.07 11.97
N GLY A 134 9.70 -3.58 11.04
CA GLY A 134 10.99 -4.17 10.71
C GLY A 134 10.90 -5.31 9.69
N PRO A 135 12.03 -5.95 9.39
CA PRO A 135 12.12 -6.91 8.29
C PRO A 135 11.17 -8.13 8.42
N ASP A 136 10.88 -8.56 9.66
CA ASP A 136 10.02 -9.73 9.92
C ASP A 136 8.52 -9.46 9.69
N SER A 137 8.10 -8.18 9.65
CA SER A 137 6.70 -7.85 9.46
C SER A 137 6.24 -7.90 8.00
N ILE A 138 7.17 -7.91 7.05
CA ILE A 138 6.88 -7.82 5.61
C ILE A 138 5.99 -8.96 5.13
N GLY A 139 6.25 -10.17 5.61
CA GLY A 139 5.45 -11.31 5.23
C GLY A 139 4.00 -11.23 5.71
N ALA A 140 3.78 -10.77 6.95
CA ALA A 140 2.44 -10.64 7.52
C ALA A 140 1.67 -9.44 6.96
N ASN A 141 2.33 -8.28 6.84
CA ASN A 141 1.69 -7.03 6.45
C ASN A 141 1.47 -6.88 4.94
N PHE A 142 2.28 -7.54 4.10
CA PHE A 142 2.24 -7.33 2.65
C PHE A 142 2.10 -8.64 1.87
N LEU A 143 2.99 -9.62 2.09
CA LEU A 143 3.01 -10.82 1.26
C LEU A 143 1.75 -11.68 1.47
N ARG A 144 1.27 -11.81 2.71
CA ARG A 144 0.03 -12.55 3.00
C ARG A 144 -1.20 -11.90 2.34
N PRO A 145 -1.50 -10.60 2.53
CA PRO A 145 -2.59 -9.94 1.80
C PRO A 145 -2.51 -10.06 0.27
N ILE A 146 -1.31 -9.99 -0.32
CA ILE A 146 -1.13 -10.16 -1.76
C ILE A 146 -1.44 -11.61 -2.19
N LEU A 147 -0.96 -12.59 -1.43
CA LEU A 147 -1.26 -14.00 -1.67
C LEU A 147 -2.75 -14.30 -1.53
N ASP A 148 -3.44 -13.69 -0.57
CA ASP A 148 -4.89 -13.85 -0.39
C ASP A 148 -5.62 -13.37 -1.66
N VAL A 149 -5.23 -12.23 -2.24
CA VAL A 149 -5.77 -11.79 -3.53
C VAL A 149 -5.50 -12.81 -4.64
N LEU A 150 -4.30 -13.39 -4.70
CA LEU A 150 -3.97 -14.42 -5.72
C LEU A 150 -4.85 -15.67 -5.60
N HIS A 151 -5.20 -16.09 -4.39
CA HIS A 151 -6.04 -17.27 -4.18
C HIS A 151 -7.53 -16.99 -4.37
N GLU A 152 -8.00 -15.81 -4.00
CA GLU A 152 -9.43 -15.46 -4.03
C GLU A 152 -9.91 -14.98 -5.41
N THR A 153 -9.01 -14.48 -6.25
CA THR A 153 -9.38 -13.88 -7.53
C THR A 153 -9.19 -14.81 -8.72
N ASN A 154 -10.18 -14.83 -9.61
CA ASN A 154 -10.07 -15.44 -10.95
C ASN A 154 -9.74 -14.39 -12.03
N SER A 155 -9.51 -13.12 -11.66
CA SER A 155 -9.17 -12.07 -12.62
C SER A 155 -7.68 -12.13 -12.98
N LYS A 156 -7.39 -12.33 -14.27
CA LYS A 156 -6.02 -12.25 -14.81
C LYS A 156 -5.32 -10.95 -14.41
N GLN A 157 -6.03 -9.83 -14.48
CA GLN A 157 -5.48 -8.51 -14.16
C GLN A 157 -5.13 -8.36 -12.67
N ALA A 158 -6.01 -8.85 -11.80
CA ALA A 158 -5.76 -8.82 -10.36
C ALA A 158 -4.57 -9.72 -9.99
N GLN A 159 -4.49 -10.91 -10.61
CA GLN A 159 -3.37 -11.82 -10.41
C GLN A 159 -2.04 -11.24 -10.92
N ASP A 160 -2.03 -10.60 -12.08
CA ASP A 160 -0.85 -9.91 -12.63
C ASP A 160 -0.35 -8.80 -11.68
N THR A 161 -1.25 -7.91 -11.29
CA THR A 161 -0.92 -6.79 -10.39
C THR A 161 -0.44 -7.30 -9.02
N ALA A 162 -1.04 -8.37 -8.50
CA ALA A 162 -0.60 -9.02 -7.26
C ALA A 162 0.82 -9.60 -7.39
N CYS A 163 1.12 -10.32 -8.46
CA CYS A 163 2.46 -10.86 -8.71
C CYS A 163 3.50 -9.74 -8.81
N ARG A 164 3.19 -8.69 -9.58
CA ARG A 164 4.07 -7.51 -9.74
C ARG A 164 4.28 -6.77 -8.42
N SER A 165 3.23 -6.64 -7.60
CA SER A 165 3.30 -6.03 -6.26
C SER A 165 4.17 -6.86 -5.32
N MET A 166 4.01 -8.18 -5.33
CA MET A 166 4.86 -9.09 -4.55
C MET A 166 6.32 -8.96 -4.94
N ALA A 167 6.60 -9.00 -6.24
CA ALA A 167 7.95 -8.84 -6.76
C ALA A 167 8.53 -7.46 -6.40
N ARG A 168 7.69 -6.40 -6.36
CA ARG A 168 8.14 -5.08 -5.92
C ARG A 168 8.51 -5.04 -4.44
N VAL A 169 7.67 -5.59 -3.57
CA VAL A 169 7.93 -5.71 -2.12
C VAL A 169 9.25 -6.46 -1.89
N ILE A 170 9.42 -7.60 -2.56
CA ILE A 170 10.65 -8.41 -2.46
C ILE A 170 11.87 -7.62 -2.95
N ARG A 171 11.79 -6.91 -4.07
CA ARG A 171 12.91 -6.11 -4.59
C ARG A 171 13.26 -4.93 -3.69
N ARG A 172 12.29 -4.27 -3.06
CA ARG A 172 12.54 -3.09 -2.23
C ARG A 172 13.18 -3.42 -0.91
N CYS A 173 12.91 -4.61 -0.39
CA CYS A 173 13.18 -4.88 1.00
C CYS A 173 14.01 -6.17 1.19
N GLY A 174 14.14 -7.00 0.15
CA GLY A 174 14.83 -8.31 0.19
C GLY A 174 16.26 -8.27 0.73
N PRO A 175 16.70 -9.31 1.46
CA PRO A 175 18.03 -9.35 2.06
C PRO A 175 19.15 -9.23 1.02
N GLY A 176 20.16 -8.41 1.32
CA GLY A 176 21.38 -8.26 0.52
C GLY A 176 21.26 -7.53 -0.84
N ARG A 177 20.05 -7.26 -1.33
CA ARG A 177 19.81 -6.52 -2.59
C ARG A 177 18.68 -5.49 -2.52
N GLY A 178 17.88 -5.48 -1.46
CA GLY A 178 16.81 -4.51 -1.25
C GLY A 178 17.33 -3.21 -0.66
N ASN A 179 16.66 -2.11 -0.99
CA ASN A 179 16.96 -0.75 -0.50
C ASN A 179 16.73 -0.58 1.01
N ALA A 180 16.18 -1.57 1.71
CA ALA A 180 15.84 -1.49 3.13
C ALA A 180 16.94 -2.00 4.08
N ASP A 181 18.13 -2.35 3.57
CA ASP A 181 19.28 -2.83 4.35
C ASP A 181 18.96 -4.01 5.30
N ALA A 182 18.02 -4.87 4.91
CA ALA A 182 17.61 -6.01 5.72
C ALA A 182 18.77 -7.03 5.86
N PRO A 183 19.10 -7.48 7.09
CA PRO A 183 20.15 -8.46 7.33
C PRO A 183 19.94 -9.76 6.56
N ALA A 184 21.02 -10.31 6.01
CA ALA A 184 20.98 -11.66 5.42
C ALA A 184 20.63 -12.69 6.50
N GLY A 185 19.69 -13.59 6.19
CA GLY A 185 19.26 -14.68 7.09
C GLY A 185 17.96 -14.42 7.86
N ASN A 186 17.37 -13.23 7.78
CA ASN A 186 16.08 -12.96 8.42
C ASN A 186 14.93 -13.64 7.66
N ASN A 187 13.98 -14.25 8.40
CA ASN A 187 12.86 -14.95 7.78
C ASN A 187 11.77 -13.98 7.34
N TRP A 188 11.98 -13.42 6.16
CA TRP A 188 11.07 -12.53 5.46
C TRP A 188 9.69 -13.11 5.11
N TYR A 189 9.51 -14.43 5.27
CA TYR A 189 8.22 -15.09 5.07
C TYR A 189 7.87 -15.93 6.30
N PRO A 190 6.95 -15.46 7.16
CA PRO A 190 6.72 -16.04 8.49
C PRO A 190 6.34 -17.52 8.43
N ASP A 191 5.76 -17.97 7.31
CA ASP A 191 5.29 -19.35 7.16
C ASP A 191 6.38 -20.34 6.73
N GLY A 192 7.66 -19.95 6.59
CA GLY A 192 8.76 -20.89 6.32
C GLY A 192 9.78 -20.44 5.26
N GLY A 193 10.04 -19.14 5.15
CA GLY A 193 11.08 -18.61 4.28
C GLY A 193 10.74 -18.55 2.80
N ALA A 194 11.68 -18.00 2.04
CA ALA A 194 11.56 -17.83 0.59
C ALA A 194 11.28 -19.15 -0.15
N GLY A 195 11.81 -20.28 0.36
CA GLY A 195 11.57 -21.60 -0.22
C GLY A 195 10.10 -22.03 -0.15
N LYS A 196 9.43 -21.80 0.98
CA LYS A 196 8.00 -22.13 1.10
C LYS A 196 7.12 -21.18 0.29
N LEU A 197 7.47 -19.91 0.20
CA LEU A 197 6.81 -18.97 -0.71
C LEU A 197 6.96 -19.43 -2.17
N ALA A 198 8.17 -19.77 -2.60
CA ALA A 198 8.43 -20.29 -3.95
C ALA A 198 7.60 -21.56 -4.24
N ALA A 199 7.56 -22.51 -3.30
CA ALA A 199 6.73 -23.71 -3.43
C ALA A 199 5.22 -23.40 -3.52
N ARG A 200 4.73 -22.39 -2.79
CA ARG A 200 3.33 -21.94 -2.90
C ARG A 200 3.05 -21.32 -4.28
N LEU A 201 3.94 -20.49 -4.79
CA LEU A 201 3.79 -19.86 -6.11
C LEU A 201 3.89 -20.88 -7.24
N ALA A 202 4.78 -21.87 -7.13
CA ALA A 202 4.89 -22.98 -8.07
C ALA A 202 3.57 -23.76 -8.15
N ARG A 203 3.01 -24.16 -6.99
CA ARG A 203 1.69 -24.80 -6.93
C ARG A 203 0.59 -23.92 -7.50
N ALA A 204 0.60 -22.61 -7.21
CA ALA A 204 -0.38 -21.68 -7.75
C ALA A 204 -0.32 -21.62 -9.28
N SER A 205 0.88 -21.67 -9.88
CA SER A 205 1.06 -21.64 -11.34
C SER A 205 0.53 -22.89 -12.05
N GLU A 206 0.39 -24.01 -11.33
CA GLU A 206 -0.19 -25.26 -11.83
C GLU A 206 -1.72 -25.23 -11.81
N LEU A 207 -2.34 -24.33 -11.02
CA LEU A 207 -3.80 -24.27 -10.93
C LEU A 207 -4.44 -23.81 -12.26
N PRO A 208 -5.60 -24.39 -12.63
CA PRO A 208 -6.28 -24.06 -13.89
C PRO A 208 -6.86 -22.64 -13.91
N ASN A 209 -7.15 -22.06 -12.75
CA ASN A 209 -7.68 -20.70 -12.58
C ASN A 209 -6.58 -19.64 -12.36
N PHE A 210 -5.30 -20.02 -12.45
CA PHE A 210 -4.20 -19.08 -12.42
C PHE A 210 -3.84 -18.63 -13.83
N HIS A 211 -4.27 -17.42 -14.18
CA HIS A 211 -4.17 -16.83 -15.51
C HIS A 211 -2.95 -15.91 -15.69
N ALA A 212 -2.26 -15.53 -14.61
CA ALA A 212 -1.08 -14.66 -14.63
C ALA A 212 0.26 -15.42 -14.55
N LYS A 213 0.35 -16.63 -15.13
CA LYS A 213 1.60 -17.43 -15.17
C LYS A 213 2.82 -16.62 -15.65
N PRO A 214 2.73 -15.77 -16.69
CA PRO A 214 3.87 -14.97 -17.14
C PRO A 214 4.39 -13.96 -16.11
N ALA A 215 3.58 -13.57 -15.11
CA ALA A 215 4.00 -12.63 -14.07
C ALA A 215 4.83 -13.29 -12.97
N LEU A 216 4.91 -14.63 -12.95
CA LEU A 216 5.74 -15.42 -12.02
C LEU A 216 7.07 -15.89 -12.65
N LEU A 217 7.19 -15.82 -13.98
CA LEU A 217 8.36 -16.25 -14.77
C LEU A 217 9.27 -15.05 -15.07
#